data_AF-A0AAN9RQG0-F1
#
_entry.id   AF-A0AAN9RQG0-F1
#
_cell.length_a   1.000
_cell.length_b   1.000
_cell.length_c   1.000
_cell.angle_alpha   90.00
_cell.angle_beta   90.00
_cell.angle_gamma   90.00
#
_symmetry.space_group_name_H-M   'P 1'
#
loop_
_entity.id
_entity.type
_entity.pdbx_description
1 polymer ?
#
loop_
_entity_poly.entity_id
_entity_poly.type
_entity_poly.pdbx_seq_one_letter_code
_entity_poly.pdbx_strand_id
1 'polypeptide(L)'
;MDGSNAFSSWFLLLSLLGLQLLFVSSQVEDDVKCLGGIKETLKDPQNRLSNWRFDNKTAGFICDFVGVSCWSMRENRVLGLDLQDFKLLGGIPEALKYCGKSLQRLNLSSNYLTSEIPQEMCNWMPFLVSIDLSSNELSGSIPPTIVNCSYLNELNLSNNKLSGSIPTEFDSLKRLKKFSVANNKLSGRIPECFNGFDREGFEGNRGLFGGPLETKGGWMSKKNVGIIVAAGVGGAATSLLLSFGLWWCCSNQHGKV
;
A
#
# COMPACT_ATOMS: atom_id res chain seq x y z
N MET A 1 52.75 -35.18 -5.78
CA MET A 1 51.31 -35.22 -5.44
C MET A 1 51.13 -34.07 -4.46
N ASP A 2 50.63 -32.88 -4.78
CA ASP A 2 49.53 -32.49 -5.68
C ASP A 2 49.88 -31.21 -6.46
N GLY A 3 50.08 -31.32 -7.78
CA GLY A 3 50.21 -30.15 -8.69
C GLY A 3 48.98 -29.94 -9.58
N SER A 4 48.11 -30.95 -9.69
CA SER A 4 46.92 -30.93 -10.57
C SER A 4 45.75 -30.14 -9.97
N ASN A 5 45.68 -30.00 -8.65
CA ASN A 5 44.57 -29.31 -7.96
C ASN A 5 44.74 -27.78 -7.96
N ALA A 6 45.97 -27.26 -8.07
CA ALA A 6 46.22 -25.82 -8.10
C ALA A 6 45.84 -25.19 -9.44
N PHE A 7 46.07 -25.90 -10.55
CA PHE A 7 45.78 -25.42 -11.90
C PHE A 7 44.27 -25.37 -12.18
N SER A 8 43.50 -26.39 -11.77
CA SER A 8 42.03 -26.36 -11.91
C SER A 8 41.39 -25.31 -11.00
N SER A 9 41.91 -25.14 -9.78
CA SER A 9 41.45 -24.10 -8.84
C SER A 9 41.65 -22.69 -9.40
N TRP A 10 42.80 -22.41 -10.06
CA TRP A 10 43.07 -21.11 -10.67
C TRP A 10 42.17 -20.81 -11.88
N PHE A 11 41.89 -21.82 -12.72
CA PHE A 11 40.93 -21.67 -13.83
C PHE A 11 39.49 -21.47 -13.35
N LEU A 12 39.10 -22.13 -12.25
CA LEU A 12 37.80 -21.91 -11.62
C LEU A 12 37.72 -20.51 -11.00
N LEU A 13 38.78 -20.03 -10.36
CA LEU A 13 38.87 -18.65 -9.84
C LEU A 13 38.82 -17.59 -10.94
N LEU A 14 39.58 -17.76 -12.02
CA LEU A 14 39.56 -16.84 -13.17
C LEU A 14 38.20 -16.85 -13.89
N SER A 15 37.57 -18.01 -14.05
CA SER A 15 36.24 -18.09 -14.66
C SER A 15 35.16 -17.49 -13.75
N LEU A 16 35.23 -17.68 -12.42
CA LEU A 16 34.35 -17.01 -11.46
C LEU A 16 34.51 -15.49 -11.51
N LEU A 17 35.75 -14.98 -11.53
CA LEU A 17 36.05 -13.54 -11.58
C LEU A 17 35.54 -12.93 -12.90
N GLY A 18 35.73 -13.62 -14.03
CA GLY A 18 35.19 -13.19 -15.33
C GLY A 18 33.67 -13.13 -15.35
N LEU A 19 33.00 -14.14 -14.75
CA LEU A 19 31.55 -14.18 -14.64
C LEU A 19 31.02 -13.03 -13.76
N GLN A 20 31.66 -12.77 -12.62
CA GLN A 20 31.31 -11.67 -11.72
C GLN A 20 31.40 -10.30 -12.41
N LEU A 21 32.46 -10.07 -13.19
CA LEU A 21 32.62 -8.81 -13.93
C LEU A 21 31.53 -8.61 -14.99
N LEU A 22 31.18 -9.67 -15.73
CA LEU A 22 30.09 -9.62 -16.71
C LEU A 22 28.74 -9.31 -16.04
N PHE A 23 28.43 -9.97 -14.92
CA PHE A 23 27.21 -9.71 -14.15
C PHE A 23 27.12 -8.28 -13.62
N VAL A 24 28.21 -7.71 -13.11
CA VAL A 24 28.24 -6.32 -12.65
C VAL A 24 28.02 -5.36 -13.82
N SER A 25 28.67 -5.60 -14.96
CA SER A 25 28.51 -4.76 -16.15
C SER A 25 27.08 -4.76 -16.71
N SER A 26 26.41 -5.92 -16.74
CA SER A 26 25.03 -6.03 -17.22
C SER A 26 24.04 -5.37 -16.28
N GLN A 27 24.28 -5.45 -14.96
CA GLN A 27 23.39 -4.85 -13.97
C GLN A 27 23.41 -3.32 -14.06
N VAL A 28 24.59 -2.71 -14.19
CA VAL A 28 24.70 -1.25 -14.40
C VAL A 28 24.01 -0.82 -15.70
N GLU A 29 24.10 -1.62 -16.76
CA GLU A 29 23.39 -1.36 -18.02
C GLU A 29 21.85 -1.41 -17.84
N ASP A 30 21.34 -2.37 -17.06
CA ASP A 30 19.92 -2.48 -16.73
C ASP A 30 19.42 -1.29 -15.87
N ASP A 31 20.21 -0.86 -14.88
CA ASP A 31 19.88 0.31 -14.07
C ASP A 31 19.83 1.61 -14.92
N VAL A 32 20.77 1.78 -15.87
CA VAL A 32 20.74 2.89 -16.85
C VAL A 32 19.49 2.82 -17.73
N LYS A 33 19.12 1.64 -18.23
CA LYS A 33 17.88 1.44 -19.03
C LYS A 33 16.63 1.76 -18.21
N CYS A 34 16.59 1.38 -16.93
CA CYS A 34 15.50 1.71 -16.02
C CYS A 34 15.31 3.23 -15.92
N LEU A 35 16.37 3.95 -15.56
CA LEU A 35 16.29 5.40 -15.35
C LEU A 35 16.02 6.15 -16.66
N GLY A 36 16.63 5.73 -17.77
CA GLY A 36 16.37 6.27 -19.10
C GLY A 36 14.90 6.12 -19.50
N GLY A 37 14.36 4.90 -19.37
CA GLY A 37 12.97 4.61 -19.68
C GLY A 37 11.98 5.36 -18.78
N ILE A 38 12.29 5.55 -17.49
CA ILE A 38 11.48 6.41 -16.59
C ILE A 38 11.43 7.84 -17.13
N LYS A 39 12.59 8.42 -17.48
CA LYS A 39 12.68 9.78 -17.99
C LYS A 39 11.94 9.98 -19.31
N GLU A 40 11.95 8.97 -20.18
CA GLU A 40 11.23 9.01 -21.46
C GLU A 40 9.70 8.86 -21.29
N THR A 41 9.27 8.04 -20.33
CA THR A 41 7.85 7.70 -20.16
C THR A 41 7.09 8.73 -19.32
N LEU A 42 7.72 9.26 -18.27
CA LEU A 42 7.09 10.25 -17.40
C LEU A 42 7.19 11.65 -18.00
N LYS A 43 6.08 12.39 -17.97
CA LYS A 43 6.09 13.81 -18.34
C LYS A 43 6.52 14.64 -17.14
N ASP A 44 7.59 15.39 -17.31
CA ASP A 44 8.22 16.21 -16.27
C ASP A 44 8.14 17.71 -16.62
N PRO A 45 6.99 18.37 -16.42
CA PRO A 45 6.80 19.77 -16.79
C PRO A 45 7.68 20.74 -15.98
N GLN A 46 8.19 20.30 -14.83
CA GLN A 46 9.02 21.11 -13.94
C GLN A 46 10.52 20.87 -14.17
N ASN A 47 10.89 20.03 -15.14
CA ASN A 47 12.27 19.68 -15.48
C ASN A 47 13.08 19.16 -14.26
N ARG A 48 12.43 18.47 -13.32
CA ARG A 48 13.07 17.92 -12.12
C ARG A 48 14.03 16.80 -12.44
N LEU A 49 13.82 16.06 -13.52
CA LEU A 49 14.69 14.98 -14.03
C LEU A 49 15.73 15.48 -15.05
N SER A 50 15.89 16.80 -15.19
CA SER A 50 16.79 17.39 -16.20
C SER A 50 18.27 17.01 -16.02
N ASN A 51 18.71 16.76 -14.78
CA ASN A 51 20.07 16.33 -14.46
C ASN A 51 20.36 14.85 -14.76
N TRP A 52 19.34 14.03 -15.04
CA TRP A 52 19.52 12.65 -15.48
C TRP A 52 20.04 12.64 -16.93
N ARG A 53 21.34 12.66 -17.11
CA ARG A 53 21.98 12.68 -18.43
C ARG A 53 22.55 11.31 -18.71
N PHE A 54 22.22 10.73 -19.87
CA PHE A 54 22.66 9.41 -20.30
C PHE A 54 23.58 9.56 -21.51
N ASP A 55 24.86 9.81 -21.25
CA ASP A 55 25.96 9.88 -22.21
C ASP A 55 26.93 8.70 -22.04
N ASN A 56 27.95 8.63 -22.91
CA ASN A 56 28.95 7.55 -22.89
C ASN A 56 29.79 7.47 -21.60
N LYS A 57 29.66 8.42 -20.66
CA LYS A 57 30.32 8.41 -19.33
C LYS A 57 29.35 8.17 -18.18
N THR A 58 28.05 8.03 -18.44
CA THR A 58 27.02 7.96 -17.40
C THR A 58 27.05 6.65 -16.61
N ALA A 59 27.55 5.57 -17.24
CA ALA A 59 27.86 4.33 -16.54
C ALA A 59 28.90 4.62 -15.45
N GLY A 60 28.44 4.71 -14.19
CA GLY A 60 29.29 5.09 -13.07
C GLY A 60 28.75 6.20 -12.16
N PHE A 61 27.75 6.98 -12.60
CA PHE A 61 27.31 8.20 -11.89
C PHE A 61 25.78 8.32 -11.74
N ILE A 62 25.02 7.26 -12.04
CA ILE A 62 23.55 7.30 -11.88
C ILE A 62 23.12 7.49 -10.42
N CYS A 63 24.00 7.21 -9.47
CA CYS A 63 23.76 7.44 -8.04
C CYS A 63 23.80 8.91 -7.64
N ASP A 64 24.31 9.80 -8.50
CA ASP A 64 24.31 11.26 -8.29
C ASP A 64 23.02 11.91 -8.79
N PHE A 65 22.17 11.15 -9.46
CA PHE A 65 20.90 11.63 -9.97
C PHE A 65 19.95 11.98 -8.84
N VAL A 66 19.23 13.09 -9.01
CA VAL A 66 18.25 13.52 -8.02
C VAL A 66 17.19 12.43 -7.85
N GLY A 67 16.90 12.08 -6.60
CA GLY A 67 15.94 11.04 -6.27
C GLY A 67 16.45 9.61 -6.47
N VAL A 68 17.72 9.39 -6.83
CA VAL A 68 18.29 8.04 -6.94
C VAL A 68 19.17 7.76 -5.72
N SER A 69 18.97 6.60 -5.10
CA SER A 69 19.86 6.07 -4.07
C SER A 69 20.37 4.71 -4.50
N CYS A 70 21.63 4.43 -4.21
CA CYS A 70 22.29 3.18 -4.61
C CYS A 70 22.73 2.35 -3.42
N TRP A 71 22.89 1.04 -3.65
CA TRP A 71 23.44 0.10 -2.66
C TRP A 71 24.89 0.41 -2.30
N SER A 72 25.66 0.81 -3.30
CA SER A 72 27.06 1.17 -3.19
C SER A 72 27.40 2.13 -4.31
N MET A 73 28.11 3.21 -3.98
CA MET A 73 28.63 4.16 -4.98
C MET A 73 29.58 3.50 -5.97
N ARG A 74 30.17 2.35 -5.62
CA ARG A 74 31.06 1.60 -6.52
C ARG A 74 30.31 0.69 -7.48
N GLU A 75 29.18 0.15 -7.05
CA GLU A 75 28.40 -0.82 -7.84
C GLU A 75 27.37 -0.16 -8.76
N ASN A 76 27.06 1.13 -8.55
CA ASN A 76 26.07 1.87 -9.34
C ASN A 76 24.74 1.14 -9.52
N ARG A 77 24.29 0.49 -8.45
CA ARG A 77 23.11 -0.37 -8.44
C ARG A 77 22.00 0.32 -7.68
N VAL A 78 20.86 0.58 -8.34
CA VAL A 78 19.77 1.34 -7.75
C VAL A 78 19.16 0.55 -6.59
N LEU A 79 19.11 1.19 -5.43
CA LEU A 79 18.50 0.69 -4.19
C LEU A 79 17.13 1.32 -3.99
N GLY A 80 16.97 2.60 -4.31
CA GLY A 80 15.72 3.29 -4.11
C GLY A 80 15.55 4.47 -5.03
N LEU A 81 14.30 4.71 -5.40
CA LEU A 81 13.86 5.86 -6.18
C LEU A 81 12.92 6.70 -5.31
N ASP A 82 13.25 7.97 -5.15
CA ASP A 82 12.48 8.98 -4.44
C ASP A 82 12.21 10.18 -5.36
N LEU A 83 11.08 10.11 -6.06
CA LEU A 83 10.62 11.12 -7.01
C LEU A 83 9.41 11.87 -6.45
N GLN A 84 9.32 12.00 -5.13
CA GLN A 84 8.18 12.65 -4.48
C GLN A 84 8.09 14.13 -4.88
N ASP A 85 6.88 14.60 -5.14
CA ASP A 85 6.62 16.03 -5.42
C ASP A 85 7.44 16.61 -6.59
N PHE A 86 7.64 15.80 -7.64
CA PHE A 86 8.30 16.24 -8.87
C PHE A 86 7.30 16.79 -9.91
N LYS A 87 6.00 16.74 -9.60
CA LYS A 87 4.90 17.13 -10.50
C LYS A 87 4.87 16.28 -11.77
N LEU A 88 5.29 15.01 -11.66
CA LEU A 88 5.34 14.06 -12.77
C LEU A 88 3.92 13.65 -13.19
N LEU A 89 3.71 13.51 -14.49
CA LEU A 89 2.49 12.94 -15.08
C LEU A 89 2.82 11.65 -15.84
N GLY A 90 1.78 10.87 -16.12
CA GLY A 90 1.90 9.57 -16.79
C GLY A 90 1.43 8.44 -15.88
N GLY A 91 1.74 7.19 -16.22
CA GLY A 91 1.49 6.03 -15.36
C GLY A 91 2.77 5.55 -14.67
N ILE A 92 2.64 4.54 -13.83
CA ILE A 92 3.80 3.83 -13.26
C ILE A 92 4.58 3.17 -14.41
N PRO A 93 5.87 3.51 -14.62
CA PRO A 93 6.61 3.12 -15.81
C PRO A 93 7.05 1.65 -15.78
N GLU A 94 6.80 0.92 -16.86
CA GLU A 94 7.26 -0.48 -17.03
C GLU A 94 8.80 -0.59 -16.98
N ALA A 95 9.53 0.48 -17.31
CA ALA A 95 10.99 0.55 -17.24
C ALA A 95 11.56 0.18 -15.85
N LEU A 96 10.75 0.27 -14.79
CA LEU A 96 11.11 -0.19 -13.44
C LEU A 96 11.53 -1.67 -13.40
N LYS A 97 11.11 -2.50 -14.37
CA LYS A 97 11.54 -3.90 -14.49
C LYS A 97 13.05 -4.09 -14.65
N TYR A 98 13.76 -3.12 -15.21
CA TYR A 98 15.20 -3.26 -15.45
C TYR A 98 16.01 -3.09 -14.14
N CYS A 99 15.62 -2.17 -13.25
CA CYS A 99 16.27 -1.97 -11.94
C CYS A 99 15.60 -2.76 -10.80
N GLY A 100 14.49 -3.45 -11.07
CA GLY A 100 13.67 -4.09 -10.03
C GLY A 100 14.32 -5.29 -9.33
N LYS A 101 15.40 -5.84 -9.88
CA LYS A 101 16.22 -6.89 -9.22
C LYS A 101 16.98 -6.37 -7.99
N SER A 102 17.17 -5.06 -7.85
CA SER A 102 17.88 -4.45 -6.73
C SER A 102 17.06 -3.41 -5.96
N LEU A 103 15.99 -2.90 -6.57
CA LEU A 103 15.15 -1.87 -5.96
C LEU A 103 14.44 -2.38 -4.70
N GLN A 104 14.57 -1.63 -3.61
CA GLN A 104 13.90 -1.89 -2.33
C GLN A 104 12.97 -0.78 -1.89
N ARG A 105 13.16 0.45 -2.38
CA ARG A 105 12.31 1.60 -2.03
C ARG A 105 11.82 2.30 -3.28
N LEU A 106 10.51 2.50 -3.37
CA LEU A 106 9.90 3.26 -4.44
C LEU A 106 8.96 4.30 -3.82
N ASN A 107 9.33 5.57 -3.93
CA ASN A 107 8.50 6.70 -3.55
C ASN A 107 8.20 7.54 -4.79
N LEU A 108 6.95 7.47 -5.24
CA LEU A 108 6.39 8.28 -6.33
C LEU A 108 5.27 9.18 -5.81
N SER A 109 5.21 9.40 -4.51
CA SER A 109 4.11 10.12 -3.86
C SER A 109 4.04 11.60 -4.27
N SER A 110 2.88 12.21 -4.08
CA SER A 110 2.66 13.65 -4.35
C SER A 110 2.95 14.06 -5.79
N ASN A 111 2.61 13.22 -6.76
CA ASN A 111 2.69 13.52 -8.19
C ASN A 111 1.29 13.54 -8.81
N TYR A 112 1.21 13.60 -10.13
CA TYR A 112 -0.04 13.53 -10.88
C TYR A 112 -0.09 12.24 -11.71
N LEU A 113 0.41 11.14 -11.16
CA LEU A 113 0.39 9.85 -11.84
C LEU A 113 -1.06 9.36 -11.95
N THR A 114 -1.43 8.92 -13.14
CA THR A 114 -2.75 8.42 -13.51
C THR A 114 -2.69 6.92 -13.83
N SER A 115 -3.80 6.37 -14.32
CA SER A 115 -3.93 4.97 -14.71
C SER A 115 -3.95 4.01 -13.51
N GLU A 116 -4.01 2.71 -13.79
CA GLU A 116 -4.06 1.68 -12.76
C GLU A 116 -2.66 1.29 -12.27
N ILE A 117 -2.60 0.70 -11.07
CA ILE A 117 -1.39 0.03 -10.59
C ILE A 117 -1.20 -1.23 -11.45
N PRO A 118 -0.07 -1.41 -12.15
CA PRO A 118 0.14 -2.57 -13.02
C PRO A 118 0.06 -3.88 -12.23
N GLN A 119 -0.66 -4.88 -12.76
CA GLN A 119 -0.75 -6.21 -12.13
C GLN A 119 0.64 -6.87 -11.99
N GLU A 120 1.55 -6.59 -12.92
CA GLU A 120 2.90 -7.15 -12.92
C GLU A 120 3.90 -6.36 -12.07
N MET A 121 3.48 -5.28 -11.39
CA MET A 121 4.40 -4.37 -10.68
C MET A 121 5.33 -5.09 -9.69
N CYS A 122 4.79 -6.04 -8.92
CA CYS A 122 5.58 -6.82 -7.97
C CYS A 122 6.37 -7.97 -8.60
N ASN A 123 6.07 -8.34 -9.84
CA ASN A 123 6.91 -9.25 -10.63
C ASN A 123 8.13 -8.51 -11.20
N TRP A 124 7.97 -7.22 -11.53
CA TRP A 124 9.07 -6.36 -11.93
C TRP A 124 10.04 -6.11 -10.79
N MET A 125 9.51 -5.90 -9.57
CA MET A 125 10.28 -5.44 -8.41
C MET A 125 10.02 -6.32 -7.16
N PRO A 126 10.41 -7.61 -7.19
CA PRO A 126 10.05 -8.58 -6.15
C PRO A 126 10.70 -8.32 -4.78
N PHE A 127 11.74 -7.48 -4.73
CA PHE A 127 12.50 -7.17 -3.52
C PHE A 127 12.10 -5.85 -2.84
N LEU A 128 10.98 -5.25 -3.24
CA LEU A 128 10.47 -4.03 -2.62
C LEU A 128 10.16 -4.23 -1.13
N VAL A 129 10.64 -3.29 -0.33
CA VAL A 129 10.45 -3.21 1.12
C VAL A 129 9.52 -2.06 1.47
N SER A 130 9.58 -0.95 0.73
CA SER A 130 8.71 0.21 0.95
C SER A 130 8.22 0.75 -0.40
N ILE A 131 6.90 0.92 -0.49
CA ILE A 131 6.20 1.50 -1.64
C ILE A 131 5.34 2.66 -1.15
N ASP A 132 5.60 3.86 -1.66
CA ASP A 132 4.72 5.01 -1.48
C ASP A 132 4.27 5.55 -2.84
N LEU A 133 2.97 5.37 -3.12
CA LEU A 133 2.28 5.88 -4.30
C LEU A 133 1.19 6.89 -3.91
N SER A 134 1.21 7.38 -2.67
CA SER A 134 0.15 8.22 -2.13
C SER A 134 0.07 9.58 -2.81
N SER A 135 -1.09 10.23 -2.71
CA SER A 135 -1.30 11.58 -3.24
C SER A 135 -1.01 11.65 -4.75
N ASN A 136 -1.67 10.77 -5.50
CA ASN A 136 -1.67 10.71 -6.96
C ASN A 136 -3.12 10.60 -7.48
N GLU A 137 -3.27 10.35 -8.76
CA GLU A 137 -4.57 10.20 -9.44
C GLU A 137 -4.80 8.76 -9.92
N LEU A 138 -4.16 7.77 -9.26
CA LEU A 138 -4.24 6.35 -9.63
C LEU A 138 -5.66 5.81 -9.45
N SER A 139 -6.13 5.00 -10.39
CA SER A 139 -7.48 4.44 -10.44
C SER A 139 -7.49 2.91 -10.54
N GLY A 140 -8.66 2.31 -10.72
CA GLY A 140 -8.81 0.85 -10.78
C GLY A 140 -8.78 0.20 -9.40
N SER A 141 -8.62 -1.12 -9.35
CA SER A 141 -8.50 -1.89 -8.11
C SER A 141 -7.06 -2.08 -7.67
N ILE A 142 -6.85 -2.32 -6.37
CA ILE A 142 -5.54 -2.79 -5.87
C ILE A 142 -5.29 -4.20 -6.43
N PRO A 143 -4.22 -4.44 -7.20
CA PRO A 143 -3.94 -5.76 -7.76
C PRO A 143 -3.68 -6.80 -6.66
N PRO A 144 -4.34 -7.98 -6.69
CA PRO A 144 -4.06 -9.06 -5.75
C PRO A 144 -2.59 -9.53 -5.80
N THR A 145 -1.95 -9.40 -6.97
CA THR A 145 -0.53 -9.72 -7.23
C THR A 145 0.46 -8.88 -6.45
N ILE A 146 0.01 -7.88 -5.69
CA ILE A 146 0.87 -7.12 -4.76
C ILE A 146 1.49 -8.03 -3.69
N VAL A 147 0.90 -9.21 -3.43
CA VAL A 147 1.49 -10.30 -2.64
C VAL A 147 2.90 -10.68 -3.10
N ASN A 148 3.20 -10.56 -4.39
CA ASN A 148 4.49 -10.98 -4.94
C ASN A 148 5.65 -10.12 -4.44
N CYS A 149 5.37 -8.91 -3.92
CA CYS A 149 6.32 -8.13 -3.15
C CYS A 149 6.45 -8.69 -1.73
N SER A 150 6.92 -9.95 -1.60
CA SER A 150 6.94 -10.69 -0.32
C SER A 150 7.81 -10.05 0.79
N TYR A 151 8.67 -9.10 0.43
CA TYR A 151 9.54 -8.35 1.35
C TYR A 151 8.92 -7.05 1.89
N LEU A 152 7.70 -6.72 1.45
CA LEU A 152 7.08 -5.44 1.74
C LEU A 152 6.82 -5.25 3.23
N ASN A 153 7.38 -4.17 3.78
CA ASN A 153 7.16 -3.70 5.14
C ASN A 153 6.19 -2.51 5.17
N GLU A 154 6.20 -1.69 4.14
CA GLU A 154 5.43 -0.44 4.08
C GLU A 154 4.76 -0.29 2.73
N LEU A 155 3.45 -0.02 2.73
CA LEU A 155 2.68 0.27 1.53
C LEU A 155 1.72 1.42 1.78
N ASN A 156 1.93 2.53 1.09
CA ASN A 156 1.07 3.70 1.16
C ASN A 156 0.45 3.97 -0.22
N LEU A 157 -0.87 3.80 -0.30
CA LEU A 157 -1.71 4.03 -1.47
C LEU A 157 -2.76 5.12 -1.20
N SER A 158 -2.64 5.84 -0.08
CA SER A 158 -3.62 6.83 0.34
C SER A 158 -3.76 8.00 -0.64
N ASN A 159 -4.89 8.70 -0.60
CA ASN A 159 -5.15 9.89 -1.42
C ASN A 159 -4.98 9.59 -2.92
N ASN A 160 -5.75 8.62 -3.41
CA ASN A 160 -5.84 8.25 -4.82
C ASN A 160 -7.32 8.07 -5.22
N LYS A 161 -7.59 7.53 -6.41
CA LYS A 161 -8.94 7.19 -6.91
C LYS A 161 -9.16 5.67 -6.98
N LEU A 162 -8.45 4.89 -6.18
CA LEU A 162 -8.56 3.43 -6.16
C LEU A 162 -9.96 2.99 -5.70
N SER A 163 -10.45 1.88 -6.26
CA SER A 163 -11.81 1.38 -6.08
C SER A 163 -11.84 -0.15 -5.94
N GLY A 164 -13.03 -0.73 -5.72
CA GLY A 164 -13.14 -2.16 -5.44
C GLY A 164 -12.78 -2.50 -3.99
N SER A 165 -12.47 -3.76 -3.72
CA SER A 165 -12.12 -4.27 -2.39
C SER A 165 -10.61 -4.30 -2.15
N ILE A 166 -10.21 -4.29 -0.88
CA ILE A 166 -8.85 -4.65 -0.48
C ILE A 166 -8.69 -6.17 -0.69
N PRO A 167 -7.71 -6.63 -1.50
CA PRO A 167 -7.53 -8.06 -1.77
C PRO A 167 -7.27 -8.87 -0.49
N THR A 168 -7.85 -10.06 -0.40
CA THR A 168 -7.65 -10.95 0.76
C THR A 168 -6.24 -11.56 0.80
N GLU A 169 -5.56 -11.58 -0.35
CA GLU A 169 -4.21 -12.08 -0.56
C GLU A 169 -3.18 -11.35 0.31
N PHE A 170 -3.48 -10.13 0.78
CA PHE A 170 -2.65 -9.38 1.72
C PHE A 170 -2.32 -10.14 3.01
N ASP A 171 -3.10 -11.15 3.41
CA ASP A 171 -2.76 -12.01 4.54
C ASP A 171 -1.38 -12.68 4.37
N SER A 172 -0.94 -12.95 3.15
CA SER A 172 0.37 -13.53 2.88
C SER A 172 1.57 -12.58 3.10
N LEU A 173 1.34 -11.26 3.15
CA LEU A 173 2.38 -10.25 3.37
C LEU A 173 2.74 -10.14 4.86
N LYS A 174 3.33 -11.21 5.41
CA LYS A 174 3.64 -11.35 6.85
C LYS A 174 4.62 -10.30 7.40
N ARG A 175 5.27 -9.53 6.55
CA ARG A 175 6.23 -8.48 6.92
C ARG A 175 5.63 -7.07 6.92
N LEU A 176 4.41 -6.91 6.41
CA LEU A 176 3.77 -5.61 6.30
C LEU A 176 3.47 -5.06 7.69
N LYS A 177 4.03 -3.88 7.98
CA LYS A 177 3.93 -3.18 9.27
C LYS A 177 3.23 -1.84 9.15
N LYS A 178 3.33 -1.19 7.99
CA LYS A 178 2.63 0.06 7.70
C LYS A 178 1.82 -0.12 6.44
N PHE A 179 0.54 0.21 6.53
CA PHE A 179 -0.38 0.11 5.41
C PHE A 179 -1.36 1.28 5.49
N SER A 180 -1.52 1.99 4.37
CA SER A 180 -2.54 3.03 4.26
C SER A 180 -3.16 3.02 2.88
N VAL A 181 -4.49 3.00 2.86
CA VAL A 181 -5.35 3.16 1.69
C VAL A 181 -6.36 4.29 1.91
N ALA A 182 -6.12 5.15 2.90
CA ALA A 182 -7.01 6.23 3.28
C ALA A 182 -7.37 7.14 2.09
N ASN A 183 -8.53 7.77 2.12
CA ASN A 183 -8.99 8.72 1.11
C ASN A 183 -8.93 8.14 -0.32
N ASN A 184 -9.59 7.01 -0.53
CA ASN A 184 -9.83 6.39 -1.83
C ASN A 184 -11.34 6.16 -2.03
N LYS A 185 -11.72 5.37 -3.04
CA LYS A 185 -13.08 4.94 -3.35
C LYS A 185 -13.28 3.44 -3.08
N LEU A 186 -12.53 2.87 -2.13
CA LEU A 186 -12.59 1.46 -1.80
C LEU A 186 -13.90 1.10 -1.07
N SER A 187 -14.27 -0.17 -1.19
CA SER A 187 -15.51 -0.72 -0.65
C SER A 187 -15.37 -2.18 -0.20
N GLY A 188 -16.26 -2.65 0.65
CA GLY A 188 -16.26 -4.02 1.16
C GLY A 188 -15.60 -4.16 2.53
N ARG A 189 -15.56 -5.41 3.02
CA ARG A 189 -15.01 -5.71 4.34
C ARG A 189 -13.49 -5.63 4.32
N ILE A 190 -12.89 -4.97 5.31
CA ILE A 190 -11.44 -4.95 5.52
C ILE A 190 -10.98 -6.37 5.93
N PRO A 191 -9.98 -6.96 5.24
CA PRO A 191 -9.42 -8.27 5.60
C PRO A 191 -8.90 -8.31 7.04
N GLU A 192 -9.06 -9.45 7.72
CA GLU A 192 -8.78 -9.57 9.16
C GLU A 192 -7.30 -9.42 9.53
N CYS A 193 -6.39 -9.65 8.57
CA CYS A 193 -4.96 -9.40 8.75
C CYS A 193 -4.66 -7.92 9.10
N PHE A 194 -5.58 -7.01 8.78
CA PHE A 194 -5.44 -5.59 9.10
C PHE A 194 -6.00 -5.19 10.47
N ASN A 195 -6.61 -6.08 11.25
CA ASN A 195 -7.26 -5.72 12.53
C ASN A 195 -6.33 -5.01 13.54
N GLY A 196 -5.01 -5.22 13.43
CA GLY A 196 -4.01 -4.56 14.27
C GLY A 196 -3.44 -3.25 13.72
N PHE A 197 -3.89 -2.80 12.55
CA PHE A 197 -3.41 -1.56 11.92
C PHE A 197 -4.22 -0.34 12.39
N ASP A 198 -3.61 0.83 12.24
CA ASP A 198 -4.22 2.10 12.64
C ASP A 198 -5.45 2.42 11.78
N ARG A 199 -6.52 2.85 12.46
CA ARG A 199 -7.79 3.24 11.84
C ARG A 199 -7.60 4.27 10.73
N GLU A 200 -6.76 5.27 10.97
CA GLU A 200 -6.46 6.39 10.06
C GLU A 200 -6.03 5.90 8.67
N GLY A 201 -5.34 4.75 8.60
CA GLY A 201 -4.92 4.15 7.35
C GLY A 201 -6.06 3.69 6.43
N PHE A 202 -7.31 3.67 6.89
CA PHE A 202 -8.47 3.18 6.14
C PHE A 202 -9.58 4.23 5.96
N GLU A 203 -9.50 5.36 6.68
CA GLU A 203 -10.52 6.40 6.66
C GLU A 203 -10.68 7.05 5.29
N GLY A 204 -11.75 7.83 5.08
CA GLY A 204 -12.04 8.47 3.80
C GLY A 204 -12.55 7.54 2.69
N ASN A 205 -12.63 6.22 2.93
CA ASN A 205 -13.26 5.26 2.04
C ASN A 205 -14.69 4.95 2.50
N ARG A 206 -15.70 5.59 1.88
CA ARG A 206 -17.10 5.47 2.33
C ARG A 206 -17.68 4.05 2.30
N GLY A 207 -17.14 3.18 1.44
CA GLY A 207 -17.64 1.81 1.28
C GLY A 207 -16.92 0.78 2.15
N LEU A 208 -15.82 1.12 2.83
CA LEU A 208 -15.07 0.19 3.67
C LEU A 208 -15.74 0.04 5.04
N PHE A 209 -15.75 -1.19 5.54
CA PHE A 209 -16.25 -1.53 6.88
C PHE A 209 -15.49 -2.73 7.46
N GLY A 210 -15.62 -2.97 8.77
CA GLY A 210 -14.89 -4.04 9.44
C GLY A 210 -13.52 -3.62 9.97
N GLY A 211 -12.87 -4.52 10.71
CA GLY A 211 -11.48 -4.39 11.14
C GLY A 211 -11.16 -3.06 11.86
N PRO A 212 -10.11 -2.31 11.46
CA PRO A 212 -9.74 -1.03 12.08
C PRO A 212 -10.84 0.05 12.07
N LEU A 213 -11.79 -0.05 11.14
CA LEU A 213 -12.92 0.88 11.06
C LEU A 213 -14.07 0.51 11.99
N GLU A 214 -14.09 -0.69 12.57
CA GLU A 214 -15.03 -1.03 13.63
C GLU A 214 -14.57 -0.37 14.93
N THR A 215 -15.39 0.57 15.43
CA THR A 215 -15.20 1.13 16.76
C THR A 215 -15.25 0.00 17.78
N LYS A 216 -14.22 -0.17 18.61
CA LYS A 216 -14.21 -1.06 19.79
C LYS A 216 -15.27 -0.69 20.87
N GLY A 217 -16.34 0.04 20.53
CA GLY A 217 -17.34 0.54 21.47
C GLY A 217 -18.60 1.12 20.83
N GLY A 218 -19.13 0.51 19.77
CA GLY A 218 -20.31 1.02 19.04
C GLY A 218 -21.52 0.08 18.95
N TRP A 219 -21.47 -1.13 19.52
CA TRP A 219 -22.67 -1.91 19.78
C TRP A 219 -23.05 -1.64 21.23
N MET A 220 -24.12 -0.86 21.48
CA MET A 220 -24.72 -0.81 22.81
C MET A 220 -24.87 -2.25 23.30
N SER A 221 -24.07 -2.63 24.31
CA SER A 221 -24.11 -3.94 24.96
C SER A 221 -25.55 -4.43 24.96
N LYS A 222 -25.83 -5.65 24.47
CA LYS A 222 -27.21 -6.19 24.38
C LYS A 222 -27.99 -6.03 25.71
N LYS A 223 -27.28 -5.87 26.82
CA LYS A 223 -27.82 -5.49 28.14
C LYS A 223 -28.54 -4.13 28.18
N ASN A 224 -28.03 -3.11 27.48
CA ASN A 224 -28.61 -1.75 27.47
C ASN A 224 -29.85 -1.66 26.57
N VAL A 225 -29.90 -2.42 25.47
CA VAL A 225 -31.11 -2.52 24.63
C VAL A 225 -32.26 -3.18 25.40
N GLY A 226 -31.97 -4.23 26.18
CA GLY A 226 -32.97 -4.86 27.04
C GLY A 226 -33.53 -3.92 28.12
N ILE A 227 -32.69 -3.04 28.68
CA ILE A 227 -33.12 -2.05 29.68
C ILE A 227 -34.05 -1.00 29.07
N ILE A 228 -33.77 -0.51 27.86
CA ILE A 228 -34.60 0.50 27.18
C ILE A 228 -35.98 -0.07 26.84
N VAL A 229 -36.03 -1.31 26.33
CA VAL A 229 -37.31 -1.99 26.02
C VAL A 229 -38.12 -2.26 27.29
N ALA A 230 -37.48 -2.70 28.38
CA ALA A 230 -38.16 -2.92 29.66
C ALA A 230 -38.73 -1.62 30.27
N ALA A 231 -37.98 -0.51 30.19
CA ALA A 231 -38.45 0.80 30.66
C ALA A 231 -39.65 1.32 29.85
N GLY A 232 -39.66 1.12 28.53
CA GLY A 232 -40.77 1.51 27.67
C GLY A 232 -42.06 0.72 27.93
N VAL A 233 -41.95 -0.60 28.08
CA VAL A 233 -43.12 -1.47 28.37
C VAL A 233 -43.66 -1.26 29.79
N GLY A 234 -42.77 -1.09 30.78
CA GLY A 234 -43.17 -0.82 32.17
C GLY A 234 -43.88 0.53 32.33
N GLY A 235 -43.41 1.57 31.63
CA GLY A 235 -44.06 2.90 31.63
C GLY A 235 -45.45 2.89 30.99
N ALA A 236 -45.63 2.13 29.90
CA ALA A 236 -46.93 2.01 29.24
C ALA A 236 -47.94 1.22 30.10
N ALA A 237 -47.53 0.12 30.72
CA ALA A 237 -48.40 -0.70 31.56
C ALA A 237 -48.88 0.05 32.81
N THR A 238 -47.99 0.80 33.46
CA THR A 238 -48.35 1.61 34.64
C THR A 238 -49.31 2.74 34.30
N SER A 239 -49.10 3.41 33.16
CA SER A 239 -50.00 4.46 32.68
C SER A 239 -51.41 3.93 32.37
N LEU A 240 -51.50 2.75 31.73
CA LEU A 240 -52.77 2.09 31.43
C LEU A 240 -53.51 1.68 32.71
N LEU A 241 -52.83 1.08 33.69
CA LEU A 241 -53.44 0.69 34.97
C LEU A 241 -53.96 1.90 35.77
N LEU A 242 -53.21 3.01 35.80
CA LEU A 242 -53.68 4.25 36.44
C LEU A 242 -54.91 4.81 35.73
N SER A 243 -54.92 4.82 34.40
CA SER A 243 -56.07 5.30 33.62
C SER A 243 -57.32 4.42 33.82
N PHE A 244 -57.15 3.10 33.90
CA PHE A 244 -58.24 2.17 34.18
C PHE A 244 -58.75 2.29 35.63
N GLY A 245 -57.84 2.48 36.59
CA GLY A 245 -58.20 2.69 38.00
C GLY A 245 -59.00 3.98 38.21
N LEU A 246 -58.59 5.08 37.56
CA LEU A 246 -59.34 6.34 37.57
C LEU A 246 -60.71 6.20 36.90
N TRP A 247 -60.78 5.49 35.77
CA TRP A 247 -62.04 5.22 35.07
C TRP A 247 -63.00 4.36 35.92
N TRP A 248 -62.50 3.28 36.52
CA TRP A 248 -63.29 2.40 37.41
C TRP A 248 -63.79 3.13 38.65
N CYS A 249 -62.95 4.00 39.24
CA CYS A 249 -63.33 4.81 40.40
C CYS A 249 -64.44 5.81 40.04
N CYS A 250 -64.39 6.43 38.86
CA CYS A 250 -65.43 7.35 38.39
C CYS A 250 -66.72 6.63 37.99
N SER A 251 -66.64 5.43 37.40
CA SER A 251 -67.83 4.69 36.95
C SER A 251 -68.67 4.15 38.13
N ASN A 252 -68.07 3.93 39.30
CA ASN A 252 -68.77 3.42 40.48
C ASN A 252 -69.45 4.50 41.35
N GLN A 253 -69.27 5.79 41.04
CA GLN A 253 -69.95 6.88 41.77
C GLN A 253 -71.34 7.22 41.22
N HIS A 254 -71.74 6.68 40.07
CA HIS A 254 -73.06 6.92 39.46
C HIS A 254 -74.11 5.84 39.75
N GLY A 255 -73.82 4.86 40.61
CA GLY A 255 -74.69 3.70 40.90
C GLY A 255 -75.49 3.75 42.21
N LYS A 256 -75.65 4.92 42.85
CA LYS A 256 -76.48 5.06 44.06
C LYS A 256 -77.41 6.27 43.98
N VAL A 257 -78.55 6.11 43.30
CA VAL A 257 -79.88 6.60 43.71
C VAL A 257 -80.89 5.58 43.21
#